data_AF-A0A2J7PGB1-F1
#
_entry.id   AF-A0A2J7PGB1-F1
#
_cell.length_a   1.000
_cell.length_b   1.000
_cell.length_c   1.000
_cell.angle_alpha   90.00
_cell.angle_beta   90.00
_cell.angle_gamma   90.00
#
_symmetry.space_group_name_H-M   'P 1'
#
loop_
_entity.id
_entity.type
_entity.pdbx_description
1 polymer ?
#
loop_
_entity_poly.entity_id
_entity_poly.type
_entity_poly.pdbx_seq_one_letter_code
_entity_poly.pdbx_strand_id
1 'polypeptide(L)'
;MLLHNLICVLHNVGNGAVQLIDLAKWRTAGVKTQSDAASLFESQGQSTRPACVNNAVISSSVEEKEEGCTGEAVRMPIDLYHIVGSPPCHSVRLLLKTLGVGVNLKSVDLLNGENKSPEFTKMNPQHTVPTLNDNGFYVAESRTILGYLVDQYGKDDSLYPKDIKERTRINQILYFDLGTLYQRFSDYYFPIIETGKCGEPGKLVKLEEAFQILDKYLEGQNWVTGKHLTIADFTVVSTVASIEVSKIGCTINGIPVTGSGGP
;
A
#
# COMPACT_ATOMS: atom_id res chain seq x y z
N MET A 1 -5.85 4.98 -19.22
CA MET A 1 -5.41 6.35 -18.86
C MET A 1 -5.63 6.66 -17.36
N LEU A 2 -6.67 6.11 -16.71
CA LEU A 2 -6.90 6.26 -15.25
C LEU A 2 -5.93 5.42 -14.38
N LEU A 3 -5.50 4.24 -14.85
CA LEU A 3 -4.49 3.42 -14.15
C LEU A 3 -3.15 4.15 -13.98
N HIS A 4 -2.77 4.99 -14.95
CA HIS A 4 -1.55 5.79 -14.90
C HIS A 4 -1.53 6.79 -13.73
N ASN A 5 -2.68 7.32 -13.31
CA ASN A 5 -2.75 8.25 -12.18
C ASN A 5 -2.50 7.54 -10.83
N LEU A 6 -2.84 6.25 -10.73
CA LEU A 6 -2.58 5.45 -9.52
C LEU A 6 -1.11 4.99 -9.46
N ILE A 7 -0.52 4.71 -10.63
CA ILE A 7 0.88 4.25 -10.79
C ILE A 7 1.88 5.40 -10.58
N CYS A 8 1.57 6.62 -11.04
CA CYS A 8 2.48 7.77 -10.93
C CYS A 8 2.73 8.26 -9.49
N VAL A 9 1.93 7.84 -8.51
CA VAL A 9 2.16 8.17 -7.09
C VAL A 9 3.34 7.37 -6.50
N LEU A 10 3.80 6.28 -7.15
CA LEU A 10 4.68 5.30 -6.50
C LEU A 10 6.04 5.06 -7.19
N HIS A 11 6.31 5.63 -8.36
CA HIS A 11 7.65 5.55 -8.98
C HIS A 11 8.62 6.60 -8.42
N ASN A 12 9.08 6.41 -7.18
CA ASN A 12 10.43 6.80 -6.78
C ASN A 12 10.88 6.04 -5.52
N VAL A 13 11.45 4.86 -5.69
CA VAL A 13 12.21 4.18 -4.62
C VAL A 13 13.62 3.94 -5.11
N GLY A 14 14.37 5.04 -5.11
CA GLY A 14 15.83 5.08 -5.21
C GLY A 14 16.30 6.29 -4.41
N ASN A 15 16.71 6.05 -3.16
CA ASN A 15 17.23 7.01 -2.18
C ASN A 15 16.21 7.89 -1.46
N GLY A 16 16.35 7.92 -0.13
CA GLY A 16 15.37 8.48 0.80
C GLY A 16 15.15 9.98 0.65
N ALA A 17 13.94 10.35 0.24
CA ALA A 17 13.16 11.50 0.70
C ALA A 17 11.85 11.49 -0.11
N VAL A 18 10.72 11.11 0.50
CA VAL A 18 9.42 11.23 -0.17
C VAL A 18 8.76 12.51 0.32
N GLN A 19 8.92 13.59 -0.44
CA GLN A 19 8.06 14.77 -0.35
C GLN A 19 6.81 14.54 -1.21
N LEU A 20 5.65 14.92 -0.67
CA LEU A 20 4.37 14.96 -1.39
C LEU A 20 4.48 15.93 -2.56
N ILE A 21 4.38 15.43 -3.80
CA ILE A 21 4.34 16.27 -4.99
C ILE A 21 2.90 16.73 -5.23
N ASP A 22 2.72 18.04 -5.31
CA ASP A 22 1.46 18.71 -5.66
C ASP A 22 1.08 18.41 -7.13
N LEU A 23 0.02 17.61 -7.29
CA LEU A 23 -0.51 17.13 -8.57
C LEU A 23 -0.91 18.26 -9.54
N ALA A 24 -1.15 19.48 -9.05
CA ALA A 24 -1.57 20.61 -9.89
C ALA A 24 -0.40 21.18 -10.73
N LYS A 25 0.83 21.17 -10.19
CA LYS A 25 2.01 21.73 -10.88
C LYS A 25 2.53 20.79 -11.97
N TRP A 26 2.40 19.48 -11.80
CA TRP A 26 2.92 18.48 -12.74
C TRP A 26 2.14 18.45 -14.07
N ARG A 27 0.83 18.75 -14.02
CA ARG A 27 -0.09 18.70 -15.17
C ARG A 27 0.23 19.73 -16.26
N THR A 28 0.97 20.78 -15.94
CA THR A 28 1.31 21.87 -16.89
C THR A 28 2.70 21.74 -17.52
N ALA A 29 3.53 20.80 -17.06
CA ALA A 29 4.96 20.77 -17.41
C ALA A 29 5.32 19.90 -18.64
N GLY A 30 4.39 19.15 -19.24
CA GLY A 30 4.61 18.50 -20.55
C GLY A 30 5.83 17.57 -20.68
N VAL A 31 6.28 16.96 -19.58
CA VAL A 31 7.51 16.14 -19.48
C VAL A 31 7.29 14.77 -20.12
N LYS A 32 8.12 14.40 -21.11
CA LYS A 32 7.99 13.14 -21.87
C LYS A 32 9.13 12.15 -21.65
N THR A 33 10.25 12.54 -21.06
CA THR A 33 11.42 11.66 -20.85
C THR A 33 12.16 11.89 -19.54
N GLN A 34 13.03 10.93 -19.17
CA GLN A 34 13.81 10.92 -17.91
C GLN A 34 14.86 12.06 -17.82
N SER A 35 15.37 12.56 -18.95
CA SER A 35 16.29 13.71 -18.98
C SER A 35 15.59 15.04 -18.72
N ASP A 36 14.31 15.14 -19.07
CA ASP A 36 13.50 16.33 -18.88
C ASP A 36 13.19 16.57 -17.38
N ALA A 37 13.18 15.50 -16.58
CA ALA A 37 13.00 15.58 -15.13
C ALA A 37 14.26 16.06 -14.40
N ALA A 38 15.46 15.69 -14.87
CA ALA A 38 16.73 16.04 -14.22
C ALA A 38 17.07 17.53 -14.35
N SER A 39 16.78 18.15 -15.50
CA SER A 39 17.03 19.57 -15.76
C SER A 39 16.11 20.50 -14.96
N LEU A 40 14.88 20.06 -14.65
CA LEU A 40 13.95 20.78 -13.78
C LEU A 40 14.40 20.76 -12.32
N PHE A 41 15.04 19.67 -11.85
CA PHE A 41 15.55 19.54 -10.49
C PHE A 41 16.72 20.50 -10.19
N GLU A 42 17.63 20.72 -11.15
CA GLU A 42 18.76 21.65 -10.97
C GLU A 42 18.31 23.12 -10.90
N SER A 43 17.20 23.47 -11.57
CA SER A 43 16.67 24.84 -11.57
C SER A 43 16.01 25.27 -10.25
N GLN A 44 15.63 24.34 -9.37
CA GLN A 44 14.87 24.61 -8.15
C GLN A 44 15.68 24.50 -6.85
N GLY A 45 16.99 24.22 -6.95
CA GLY A 45 17.91 24.03 -5.82
C GLY A 45 18.46 25.30 -5.16
N GLN A 46 17.77 26.46 -5.24
CA GLN A 46 18.18 27.68 -4.56
C GLN A 46 16.99 28.39 -3.90
N SER A 47 16.79 28.16 -2.59
CA SER A 47 16.35 29.22 -1.66
C SER A 47 16.39 28.78 -0.18
N THR A 48 17.38 29.35 0.52
CA THR A 48 17.43 29.83 1.92
C THR A 48 16.74 29.07 3.07
N ARG A 49 17.55 28.53 3.99
CA ARG A 49 17.19 28.23 5.40
C ARG A 49 17.22 29.53 6.23
N PRO A 50 16.32 29.78 7.20
CA PRO A 50 16.62 30.68 8.30
C PRO A 50 17.44 29.95 9.37
N ALA A 51 18.59 30.53 9.70
CA ALA A 51 19.39 30.22 10.86
C ALA A 51 18.72 30.80 12.11
N CYS A 52 18.69 30.06 13.22
CA CYS A 52 18.71 30.59 14.59
C CYS A 52 18.81 29.41 15.58
N VAL A 53 20.01 29.09 16.08
CA VAL A 53 20.21 28.81 17.52
C VAL A 53 21.65 29.18 17.92
N ASN A 54 21.72 29.80 19.10
CA ASN A 54 22.82 29.91 20.07
C ASN A 54 23.62 31.22 20.12
N ASN A 55 23.28 32.03 21.13
CA ASN A 55 24.27 32.40 22.14
C ASN A 55 23.64 32.87 23.47
N ALA A 56 24.16 32.29 24.57
CA ALA A 56 24.32 32.80 25.94
C ALA A 56 23.02 33.14 26.75
N VAL A 57 22.89 32.99 28.07
CA VAL A 57 23.79 33.12 29.24
C VAL A 57 23.18 32.31 30.41
N ILE A 58 24.03 31.80 31.31
CA ILE A 58 23.68 31.23 32.63
C ILE A 58 23.30 32.34 33.62
N SER A 59 22.15 32.26 34.29
CA SER A 59 22.05 32.59 35.74
C SER A 59 20.71 32.20 36.38
N SER A 60 20.82 31.69 37.61
CA SER A 60 19.91 31.77 38.77
C SER A 60 18.52 31.12 38.70
N SER A 61 18.42 30.00 39.44
CA SER A 61 17.42 29.66 40.47
C SER A 61 16.01 30.26 40.32
N VAL A 62 15.03 29.42 39.93
CA VAL A 62 13.62 29.57 40.33
C VAL A 62 13.02 28.17 40.56
N GLU A 63 12.26 28.09 41.65
CA GLU A 63 11.64 26.93 42.28
C GLU A 63 10.56 26.23 41.44
N GLU A 64 10.24 25.02 41.91
CA GLU A 64 9.31 24.00 41.42
C GLU A 64 7.99 24.49 40.82
N LYS A 65 7.61 23.89 39.68
CA LYS A 65 6.22 23.56 39.38
C LYS A 65 6.16 22.14 38.83
N GLU A 66 5.50 21.27 39.59
CA GLU A 66 5.01 19.99 39.11
C GLU A 66 3.97 20.25 38.00
N GLU A 67 4.38 20.13 36.75
CA GLU A 67 3.46 20.01 35.61
C GLU A 67 3.27 18.52 35.33
N GLY A 68 2.06 18.04 35.63
CA GLY A 68 1.70 16.64 35.54
C GLY A 68 1.96 16.04 34.17
N CYS A 69 2.66 14.91 34.14
CA CYS A 69 2.62 14.00 33.01
C CYS A 69 1.17 13.54 32.82
N THR A 70 0.45 14.16 31.87
CA THR A 70 -0.63 13.45 31.20
C THR A 70 0.03 12.26 30.52
N GLY A 71 -0.09 11.08 31.15
CA GLY A 71 0.46 9.85 30.64
C GLY A 71 -0.14 9.52 29.29
N GLU A 72 0.50 9.99 28.23
CA GLU A 72 0.35 9.40 26.91
C GLU A 72 0.89 7.98 27.07
N ALA A 73 -0.02 7.01 27.19
CA ALA A 73 0.35 5.61 27.35
C ALA A 73 1.33 5.27 26.24
N VAL A 74 2.55 4.88 26.61
CA VAL A 74 3.56 4.41 25.67
C VAL A 74 3.00 3.16 25.00
N ARG A 75 2.27 3.35 23.89
CA ARG A 75 1.71 2.25 23.12
C ARG A 75 2.90 1.52 22.51
N MET A 76 3.06 0.27 22.90
CA MET A 76 4.09 -0.57 22.29
C MET A 76 3.81 -0.67 20.78
N PRO A 77 4.85 -0.65 19.94
CA PRO A 77 4.67 -0.79 18.50
C PRO A 77 4.00 -2.12 18.18
N ILE A 78 3.01 -2.09 17.28
CA ILE A 78 2.35 -3.30 16.78
C ILE A 78 3.33 -4.11 15.93
N ASP A 79 3.21 -5.44 15.94
CA ASP A 79 4.01 -6.29 15.06
C ASP A 79 3.23 -6.63 13.80
N LEU A 80 3.89 -6.56 12.65
CA LEU A 80 3.36 -7.07 11.38
C LEU A 80 4.30 -8.15 10.84
N TYR A 81 3.84 -9.39 10.85
CA TYR A 81 4.49 -10.52 10.19
C TYR A 81 4.21 -10.45 8.69
N HIS A 82 5.24 -10.28 7.87
CA HIS A 82 5.07 -9.97 6.45
C HIS A 82 6.21 -10.49 5.57
N ILE A 83 6.00 -10.44 4.26
CA ILE A 83 7.07 -10.49 3.24
C ILE A 83 6.96 -9.28 2.32
N VAL A 84 8.05 -8.90 1.66
CA VAL A 84 8.08 -7.69 0.80
C VAL A 84 7.27 -7.88 -0.48
N GLY A 85 7.37 -9.05 -1.12
CA GLY A 85 6.73 -9.34 -2.40
C GLY A 85 5.24 -9.72 -2.31
N SER A 86 4.63 -9.72 -1.12
CA SER A 86 3.23 -10.12 -0.95
C SER A 86 2.30 -8.92 -1.13
N PRO A 87 1.37 -8.97 -2.12
CA PRO A 87 0.40 -7.90 -2.33
C PRO A 87 -0.47 -7.59 -1.09
N PRO A 88 -1.02 -8.58 -0.36
CA PRO A 88 -1.79 -8.29 0.86
C PRO A 88 -0.92 -7.72 2.00
N CYS A 89 0.38 -8.04 2.06
CA CYS A 89 1.29 -7.38 3.01
C CYS A 89 1.55 -5.91 2.63
N HIS A 90 1.66 -5.64 1.33
CA HIS A 90 1.89 -4.30 0.81
C HIS A 90 0.74 -3.36 1.15
N SER A 91 -0.52 -3.79 1.03
CA SER A 91 -1.69 -2.96 1.35
C SER A 91 -1.71 -2.55 2.82
N VAL A 92 -1.44 -3.48 3.74
CA VAL A 92 -1.36 -3.20 5.18
C VAL A 92 -0.23 -2.22 5.50
N ARG A 93 0.95 -2.40 4.90
CA ARG A 93 2.09 -1.49 5.08
C ARG A 93 1.79 -0.07 4.59
N LEU A 94 1.12 0.07 3.45
CA LEU A 94 0.71 1.38 2.93
C LEU A 94 -0.26 2.08 3.88
N LEU A 95 -1.25 1.35 4.42
CA LEU A 95 -2.17 1.92 5.39
C LEU A 95 -1.46 2.32 6.69
N LEU A 96 -0.61 1.45 7.26
CA LEU A 96 0.14 1.76 8.48
C LEU A 96 0.98 3.04 8.35
N LYS A 97 1.64 3.20 7.19
CA LYS A 97 2.38 4.42 6.88
C LYS A 97 1.46 5.64 6.76
N THR A 98 0.27 5.47 6.18
CA THR A 98 -0.73 6.54 6.02
C THR A 98 -1.28 6.99 7.38
N LEU A 99 -1.52 6.05 8.29
CA LEU A 99 -1.99 6.32 9.65
C LEU A 99 -0.88 6.87 10.57
N GLY A 100 0.39 6.71 10.18
CA GLY A 100 1.54 7.10 11.00
C GLY A 100 1.73 6.19 12.21
N VAL A 101 1.29 4.93 12.14
CA VAL A 101 1.39 3.96 13.25
C VAL A 101 2.78 3.35 13.26
N GLY A 102 3.46 3.42 14.42
CA GLY A 102 4.73 2.74 14.64
C GLY A 102 4.54 1.22 14.58
N VAL A 103 5.20 0.57 13.62
CA VAL A 103 5.11 -0.88 13.39
C VAL A 103 6.49 -1.52 13.43
N ASN A 104 6.57 -2.66 14.11
CA ASN A 104 7.69 -3.57 14.02
C ASN A 104 7.45 -4.58 12.89
N LEU A 105 8.22 -4.47 11.81
CA LEU A 105 8.12 -5.34 10.65
C LEU A 105 8.89 -6.64 10.87
N LYS A 106 8.17 -7.75 11.03
CA LYS A 106 8.76 -9.09 11.19
C LYS A 106 8.73 -9.83 9.86
N SER A 107 9.90 -9.96 9.23
CA SER A 107 10.02 -10.75 7.99
C SER A 107 9.86 -12.23 8.29
N VAL A 108 9.02 -12.93 7.51
CA VAL A 108 8.78 -14.37 7.66
C VAL A 108 9.36 -15.12 6.47
N ASP A 109 10.15 -16.15 6.72
CA ASP A 109 10.68 -17.03 5.68
C ASP A 109 9.67 -18.11 5.28
N LEU A 110 8.89 -17.79 4.24
CA LEU A 110 7.91 -18.73 3.68
C LEU A 110 8.56 -19.89 2.91
N LEU A 111 9.79 -19.73 2.42
CA LEU A 111 10.50 -20.77 1.65
C LEU A 111 10.97 -21.90 2.56
N ASN A 112 11.48 -21.54 3.73
CA ASN A 112 11.88 -22.50 4.76
C ASN A 112 10.70 -22.94 5.66
N GLY A 113 9.49 -22.46 5.39
CA GLY A 113 8.27 -22.88 6.09
C GLY A 113 8.13 -22.36 7.50
N GLU A 114 8.74 -21.20 7.84
CA GLU A 114 8.64 -20.58 9.16
C GLU A 114 7.18 -20.33 9.57
N ASN A 115 6.32 -20.00 8.61
CA ASN A 115 4.88 -19.83 8.81
C ASN A 115 4.15 -21.11 9.26
N LYS A 116 4.77 -22.29 9.12
CA LYS A 116 4.22 -23.58 9.55
C LYS A 116 4.73 -24.02 10.92
N SER A 117 5.61 -23.23 11.55
CA SER A 117 6.10 -23.51 12.90
C SER A 117 4.96 -23.55 13.93
N PRO A 118 5.10 -24.32 15.02
CA PRO A 118 4.15 -24.29 16.13
C PRO A 118 3.94 -22.88 16.70
N GLU A 119 4.99 -22.06 16.70
CA GLU A 119 4.97 -20.69 17.17
C GLU A 119 4.09 -19.81 16.26
N PHE A 120 4.24 -19.94 14.94
CA PHE A 120 3.45 -19.16 13.99
C PHE A 120 1.99 -19.62 13.91
N THR A 121 1.76 -20.93 13.86
CA THR A 121 0.40 -21.51 13.78
C THR A 121 -0.44 -21.22 15.02
N LYS A 122 0.20 -21.03 16.18
CA LYS A 122 -0.47 -20.54 17.40
C LYS A 122 -0.99 -19.10 17.26
N MET A 123 -0.30 -18.26 16.49
CA MET A 123 -0.74 -16.89 16.20
C MET A 123 -1.79 -16.84 15.10
N ASN A 124 -1.57 -17.61 14.02
CA ASN A 124 -2.46 -17.71 12.88
C ASN A 124 -2.57 -19.17 12.39
N PRO A 125 -3.69 -19.87 12.64
CA PRO A 125 -3.85 -21.26 12.22
C PRO A 125 -3.88 -21.43 10.68
N GLN A 126 -4.22 -20.38 9.93
CA GLN A 126 -4.14 -20.38 8.47
C GLN A 126 -2.70 -20.21 7.95
N HIS A 127 -1.71 -19.98 8.84
CA HIS A 127 -0.29 -19.94 8.49
C HIS A 127 0.02 -19.01 7.32
N THR A 128 -0.69 -17.87 7.24
CA THR A 128 -0.60 -16.88 6.17
C THR A 128 0.04 -15.57 6.64
N VAL A 129 0.57 -14.82 5.68
CA VAL A 129 0.97 -13.41 5.85
C VAL A 129 0.07 -12.52 4.98
N PRO A 130 -0.27 -11.29 5.43
CA PRO A 130 0.13 -10.68 6.68
C PRO A 130 -0.59 -11.26 7.92
N THR A 131 0.10 -11.29 9.05
CA THR A 131 -0.50 -11.49 10.39
C THR A 131 -0.11 -10.31 11.26
N LEU A 132 -1.09 -9.63 11.84
CA LEU A 132 -0.89 -8.52 12.78
C LEU A 132 -0.92 -9.07 14.21
N ASN A 133 -0.05 -8.57 15.07
CA ASN A 133 -0.14 -8.71 16.52
C ASN A 133 -0.20 -7.32 17.15
N ASP A 134 -1.38 -6.99 17.67
CA ASP A 134 -1.61 -5.78 18.46
C ASP A 134 -1.73 -6.16 19.93
N ASN A 135 -0.61 -6.07 20.66
CA ASN A 135 -0.57 -6.31 22.10
C ASN A 135 -1.18 -7.66 22.55
N GLY A 136 -0.96 -8.72 21.77
CA GLY A 136 -1.49 -10.06 22.02
C GLY A 136 -2.83 -10.36 21.31
N PHE A 137 -3.44 -9.37 20.65
CA PHE A 137 -4.56 -9.58 19.76
C PHE A 137 -4.05 -9.85 18.34
N TYR A 138 -4.21 -11.10 17.90
CA TYR A 138 -3.78 -11.54 16.58
C TYR A 138 -4.90 -11.38 15.54
N VAL A 139 -4.58 -10.76 14.40
CA VAL A 139 -5.50 -10.59 13.27
C VAL A 139 -4.80 -11.03 11.99
N ALA A 140 -5.40 -11.98 11.29
CA ALA A 140 -5.02 -12.38 9.94
C ALA A 140 -6.02 -11.78 8.93
N GLU A 141 -5.81 -12.05 7.64
CA GLU A 141 -6.58 -11.48 6.52
C GLU A 141 -6.35 -9.97 6.33
N SER A 142 -5.56 -9.61 5.31
CA SER A 142 -5.16 -8.21 5.03
C SER A 142 -6.33 -7.22 5.04
N ARG A 143 -7.45 -7.54 4.42
CA ARG A 143 -8.62 -6.63 4.31
C ARG A 143 -9.31 -6.43 5.66
N THR A 144 -9.32 -7.45 6.51
CA THR A 144 -9.78 -7.36 7.91
C THR A 144 -8.82 -6.49 8.72
N ILE A 145 -7.50 -6.71 8.56
CA ILE A 145 -6.47 -5.89 9.20
C ILE A 145 -6.62 -4.41 8.81
N LEU A 146 -6.88 -4.10 7.54
CA LEU A 146 -7.08 -2.72 7.08
C LEU A 146 -8.25 -2.04 7.82
N GLY A 147 -9.42 -2.67 7.88
CA GLY A 147 -10.57 -2.14 8.61
C GLY A 147 -10.30 -1.98 10.10
N TYR A 148 -9.68 -2.99 10.72
CA TYR A 148 -9.27 -2.94 12.12
C TYR A 148 -8.33 -1.76 12.42
N LEU A 149 -7.30 -1.56 11.59
CA LEU A 149 -6.33 -0.49 11.78
C LEU A 149 -6.97 0.90 11.67
N VAL A 150 -7.90 1.11 10.73
CA VAL A 150 -8.63 2.39 10.66
C VAL A 150 -9.53 2.56 11.87
N ASP A 151 -10.30 1.54 12.26
CA ASP A 151 -11.22 1.65 13.39
C ASP A 151 -10.49 1.83 14.74
N GLN A 152 -9.24 1.36 14.88
CA GLN A 152 -8.43 1.49 16.11
C GLN A 152 -7.47 2.68 16.14
N TYR A 153 -6.87 3.03 15.00
CA TYR A 153 -5.76 4.00 14.91
C TYR A 153 -6.06 5.18 13.98
N GLY A 154 -7.20 5.18 13.28
CA GLY A 154 -7.65 6.31 12.48
C GLY A 154 -7.87 7.56 13.32
N LYS A 155 -7.35 8.70 12.85
CA LYS A 155 -7.65 10.01 13.44
C LYS A 155 -9.11 10.41 13.23
N ASP A 156 -9.67 9.93 12.12
CA ASP A 156 -11.07 10.04 11.73
C ASP A 156 -11.47 8.74 11.01
N ASP A 157 -12.73 8.68 10.55
CA ASP A 157 -13.25 7.54 9.81
C ASP A 157 -13.19 7.72 8.28
N SER A 158 -12.47 8.72 7.75
CA SER A 158 -12.47 9.03 6.31
C SER A 158 -12.02 7.85 5.42
N LEU A 159 -11.06 7.05 5.89
CA LEU A 159 -10.55 5.88 5.17
C LEU A 159 -11.49 4.67 5.26
N TYR A 160 -12.39 4.64 6.26
CA TYR A 160 -13.37 3.58 6.45
C TYR A 160 -14.59 4.13 7.21
N PRO A 161 -15.50 4.88 6.54
CA PRO A 161 -16.56 5.63 7.20
C PRO A 161 -17.50 4.75 8.01
N LYS A 162 -18.07 5.28 9.10
CA LYS A 162 -19.07 4.55 9.90
C LYS A 162 -20.47 4.57 9.29
N ASP A 163 -20.73 5.44 8.31
CA ASP A 163 -21.96 5.39 7.53
C ASP A 163 -22.13 4.02 6.87
N ILE A 164 -23.28 3.39 7.09
CA ILE A 164 -23.51 2.01 6.68
C ILE A 164 -23.47 1.85 5.17
N LYS A 165 -23.93 2.84 4.40
CA LYS A 165 -23.99 2.74 2.93
C LYS A 165 -22.61 2.92 2.33
N GLU A 166 -21.83 3.88 2.84
CA GLU A 166 -20.44 4.08 2.43
C GLU A 166 -19.56 2.89 2.80
N ARG A 167 -19.64 2.41 4.05
CA ARG A 167 -18.93 1.22 4.50
C ARG A 167 -19.29 -0.02 3.68
N THR A 168 -20.56 -0.19 3.33
CA THR A 168 -21.01 -1.31 2.49
C THR A 168 -20.41 -1.25 1.09
N ARG A 169 -20.30 -0.06 0.47
CA ARG A 169 -19.63 0.10 -0.83
C ARG A 169 -18.14 -0.22 -0.75
N ILE A 170 -17.46 0.19 0.32
CA ILE A 170 -16.06 -0.17 0.55
C ILE A 170 -15.92 -1.68 0.70
N ASN A 171 -16.75 -2.30 1.54
CA ASN A 171 -16.75 -3.74 1.74
C ASN A 171 -17.01 -4.50 0.43
N GLN A 172 -17.92 -4.02 -0.41
CA GLN A 172 -18.17 -4.58 -1.73
C GLN A 172 -16.88 -4.64 -2.56
N ILE A 173 -16.09 -3.57 -2.59
CA ILE A 173 -14.82 -3.55 -3.32
C ILE A 173 -13.76 -4.43 -2.65
N LEU A 174 -13.70 -4.48 -1.31
CA LEU A 174 -12.80 -5.41 -0.61
C LEU A 174 -13.08 -6.87 -0.98
N TYR A 175 -14.35 -7.26 -1.02
CA TYR A 175 -14.75 -8.62 -1.43
C TYR A 175 -14.55 -8.87 -2.93
N PHE A 176 -14.78 -7.87 -3.78
CA PHE A 176 -14.45 -7.95 -5.20
C PHE A 176 -12.94 -8.16 -5.40
N ASP A 177 -12.10 -7.41 -4.69
CA ASP A 177 -10.67 -7.57 -4.77
C ASP A 177 -10.23 -8.96 -4.27
N LEU A 178 -10.74 -9.43 -3.12
CA LEU A 178 -10.42 -10.78 -2.62
C LEU A 178 -10.87 -11.89 -3.57
N GLY A 179 -12.16 -11.92 -3.93
CA GLY A 179 -12.79 -13.05 -4.61
C GLY A 179 -12.73 -12.98 -6.13
N THR A 180 -12.35 -11.83 -6.71
CA THR A 180 -12.29 -11.65 -8.16
C THR A 180 -10.92 -11.15 -8.61
N LEU A 181 -10.51 -9.94 -8.24
CA LEU A 181 -9.30 -9.33 -8.81
C LEU A 181 -8.02 -10.08 -8.38
N TYR A 182 -7.78 -10.17 -7.07
CA TYR A 182 -6.63 -10.86 -6.49
C TYR A 182 -6.68 -12.36 -6.75
N GLN A 183 -7.85 -12.99 -6.66
CA GLN A 183 -8.00 -14.42 -6.96
C GLN A 183 -7.58 -14.72 -8.40
N ARG A 184 -8.08 -13.98 -9.39
CA ARG A 184 -7.72 -14.19 -10.80
C ARG A 184 -6.26 -13.85 -11.08
N PHE A 185 -5.69 -12.87 -10.37
CA PHE A 185 -4.25 -12.62 -10.38
C PHE A 185 -3.46 -13.84 -9.87
N SER A 186 -3.82 -14.35 -8.69
CA SER A 186 -3.19 -15.52 -8.08
C SER A 186 -3.28 -16.73 -9.00
N ASP A 187 -4.47 -17.01 -9.55
CA ASP A 187 -4.71 -18.17 -10.43
C ASP A 187 -3.82 -18.17 -11.67
N TYR A 188 -3.50 -17.00 -12.20
CA TYR A 188 -2.65 -16.83 -13.38
C TYR A 188 -1.16 -16.77 -13.04
N TYR A 189 -0.75 -15.97 -12.04
CA TYR A 189 0.66 -15.67 -11.79
C TYR A 189 1.35 -16.59 -10.79
N PHE A 190 0.67 -17.12 -9.76
CA PHE A 190 1.33 -17.99 -8.79
C PHE A 190 1.89 -19.28 -9.42
N PRO A 191 1.18 -19.94 -10.36
CA PRO A 191 1.77 -21.06 -11.09
C PRO A 191 3.04 -20.70 -11.87
N ILE A 192 3.20 -19.45 -12.30
CA ILE A 192 4.43 -18.99 -12.98
C ILE A 192 5.60 -18.97 -12.01
N ILE A 193 5.37 -18.49 -10.79
CA ILE A 193 6.38 -18.45 -9.72
C ILE A 193 6.82 -19.87 -9.34
N GLU A 194 5.87 -20.81 -9.29
CA GLU A 194 6.14 -22.20 -8.90
C GLU A 194 6.76 -23.04 -10.02
N THR A 195 6.30 -22.87 -11.26
CA THR A 195 6.65 -23.76 -12.38
C THR A 195 7.57 -23.14 -13.41
N GLY A 196 7.76 -21.82 -13.38
CA GLY A 196 8.47 -21.05 -14.40
C GLY A 196 7.76 -20.97 -15.76
N LYS A 197 6.53 -21.51 -15.87
CA LYS A 197 5.76 -21.53 -17.13
C LYS A 197 4.64 -20.52 -17.08
N CYS A 198 4.31 -19.92 -18.22
CA CYS A 198 3.19 -19.00 -18.29
C CYS A 198 1.88 -19.62 -17.85
N GLY A 199 1.08 -18.79 -17.18
CA GLY A 199 -0.25 -19.16 -16.75
C GLY A 199 -1.14 -19.53 -17.93
N GLU A 200 -2.18 -20.32 -17.64
CA GLU A 200 -3.14 -20.76 -18.63
C GLU A 200 -3.83 -19.55 -19.31
N PRO A 201 -3.91 -19.50 -20.65
CA PRO A 201 -4.52 -18.37 -21.36
C PRO A 201 -5.95 -18.05 -20.91
N GLY A 202 -6.76 -19.06 -20.60
CA GLY A 202 -8.13 -18.85 -20.10
C GLY A 202 -8.19 -18.07 -18.78
N LYS A 203 -7.19 -18.23 -17.92
CA LYS A 203 -7.08 -17.49 -16.65
C LYS A 203 -6.65 -16.04 -16.88
N LEU A 204 -5.84 -15.77 -17.90
CA LEU A 204 -5.50 -14.41 -18.30
C LEU A 204 -6.75 -13.65 -18.75
N VAL A 205 -7.60 -14.28 -19.59
CA VAL A 205 -8.88 -13.68 -20.02
C VAL A 205 -9.76 -13.38 -18.81
N LYS A 206 -9.80 -14.26 -17.80
CA LYS A 206 -10.50 -13.96 -16.55
C LYS A 206 -9.89 -12.76 -15.82
N LEU A 207 -8.57 -12.67 -15.73
CA LEU A 207 -7.94 -11.49 -15.12
C LEU A 207 -8.30 -10.21 -15.88
N GLU A 208 -8.31 -10.23 -17.22
CA GLU A 208 -8.72 -9.09 -18.05
C GLU A 208 -10.18 -8.69 -17.82
N GLU A 209 -11.11 -9.65 -17.71
CA GLU A 209 -12.50 -9.39 -17.31
C GLU A 209 -12.58 -8.68 -15.94
N ALA A 210 -11.70 -9.02 -14.98
CA ALA A 210 -11.67 -8.35 -13.68
C ALA A 210 -11.22 -6.89 -13.79
N PHE A 211 -10.26 -6.59 -14.68
CA PHE A 211 -9.88 -5.21 -15.00
C PHE A 211 -11.02 -4.43 -15.66
N GLN A 212 -11.80 -5.06 -16.55
CA GLN A 212 -12.96 -4.40 -17.14
C GLN A 212 -14.00 -4.02 -16.07
N ILE A 213 -14.23 -4.88 -15.08
CA ILE A 213 -15.10 -4.57 -13.94
C ILE A 213 -14.51 -3.44 -13.09
N LEU A 214 -13.20 -3.47 -12.81
CA LEU A 214 -12.52 -2.41 -12.07
C LEU A 214 -12.63 -1.05 -12.78
N ASP A 215 -12.45 -1.02 -14.09
CA ASP A 215 -12.61 0.19 -14.90
C ASP A 215 -14.04 0.76 -14.78
N LYS A 216 -15.06 -0.10 -14.68
CA LYS A 216 -16.44 0.34 -14.41
C LYS A 216 -16.63 0.94 -13.02
N TYR A 217 -15.95 0.43 -11.99
CA TYR A 217 -15.98 1.04 -10.66
C TYR A 217 -15.29 2.41 -10.64
N LEU A 218 -14.25 2.60 -11.46
CA LEU A 218 -13.51 3.86 -11.56
C LEU A 218 -14.14 4.89 -12.52
N GLU A 219 -15.13 4.50 -13.31
CA GLU A 219 -15.75 5.37 -14.31
C GLU A 219 -16.39 6.60 -13.65
N GLY A 220 -15.85 7.78 -13.93
CA GLY A 220 -16.32 9.05 -13.36
C GLY A 220 -15.96 9.28 -11.90
N GLN A 221 -15.05 8.48 -11.31
CA GLN A 221 -14.61 8.60 -9.92
C GLN A 221 -13.11 8.92 -9.82
N ASN A 222 -12.70 9.48 -8.67
CA ASN A 222 -11.28 9.70 -8.37
C ASN A 222 -10.63 8.48 -7.71
N TRP A 223 -11.43 7.71 -6.97
CA TRP A 223 -11.05 6.55 -6.18
C TRP A 223 -12.07 5.42 -6.39
N VAL A 224 -11.70 4.18 -6.07
CA VAL A 224 -12.51 2.99 -6.43
C VAL A 224 -13.89 2.96 -5.76
N THR A 225 -14.08 3.72 -4.68
CA THR A 225 -15.35 3.85 -3.96
C THR A 225 -15.94 5.25 -4.00
N GLY A 226 -15.37 6.18 -4.78
CA GLY A 226 -15.93 7.51 -4.99
C GLY A 226 -14.92 8.66 -5.03
N LYS A 227 -15.17 9.68 -4.20
CA LYS A 227 -14.42 10.96 -4.23
C LYS A 227 -13.19 11.00 -3.31
N HIS A 228 -13.11 10.10 -2.33
CA HIS A 228 -12.07 10.09 -1.31
C HIS A 228 -11.38 8.72 -1.25
N LEU A 229 -10.11 8.74 -0.85
CA LEU A 229 -9.30 7.55 -0.62
C LEU A 229 -9.90 6.72 0.52
N THR A 230 -9.97 5.39 0.34
CA THR A 230 -10.44 4.46 1.36
C THR A 230 -9.56 3.21 1.43
N ILE A 231 -9.79 2.33 2.42
CA ILE A 231 -9.11 1.03 2.51
C ILE A 231 -9.27 0.14 1.27
N ALA A 232 -10.33 0.35 0.47
CA ALA A 232 -10.50 -0.36 -0.79
C ALA A 232 -9.40 -0.01 -1.81
N ASP A 233 -8.99 1.25 -1.87
CA ASP A 233 -7.94 1.70 -2.79
C ASP A 233 -6.58 1.07 -2.43
N PHE A 234 -6.27 0.92 -1.13
CA PHE A 234 -5.03 0.29 -0.66
C PHE A 234 -4.90 -1.17 -1.10
N THR A 235 -6.00 -1.93 -1.07
CA THR A 235 -5.98 -3.33 -1.49
C THR A 235 -5.92 -3.44 -3.02
N VAL A 236 -6.71 -2.64 -3.74
CA VAL A 236 -6.73 -2.63 -5.21
C VAL A 236 -5.38 -2.20 -5.78
N VAL A 237 -4.78 -1.11 -5.29
CA VAL A 237 -3.47 -0.64 -5.79
C VAL A 237 -2.38 -1.68 -5.56
N SER A 238 -2.43 -2.40 -4.43
CA SER A 238 -1.43 -3.43 -4.13
C SER A 238 -1.53 -4.62 -5.07
N THR A 239 -2.76 -5.06 -5.39
CA THR A 239 -3.00 -6.10 -6.39
C THR A 239 -2.57 -5.64 -7.78
N VAL A 240 -2.98 -4.44 -8.22
CA VAL A 240 -2.67 -3.88 -9.54
C VAL A 240 -1.17 -3.68 -9.73
N ALA A 241 -0.47 -3.09 -8.76
CA ALA A 241 0.98 -2.90 -8.82
C ALA A 241 1.71 -4.24 -8.96
N SER A 242 1.23 -5.27 -8.28
CA SER A 242 1.83 -6.61 -8.34
C SER A 242 1.60 -7.28 -9.70
N ILE A 243 0.43 -7.08 -10.31
CA ILE A 243 0.15 -7.51 -11.68
C ILE A 243 1.12 -6.82 -12.65
N GLU A 244 1.34 -5.52 -12.50
CA GLU A 244 2.22 -4.76 -13.40
C GLU A 244 3.67 -5.20 -13.33
N VAL A 245 4.19 -5.43 -12.12
CA VAL A 245 5.53 -5.99 -11.93
C VAL A 245 5.61 -7.41 -12.52
N SER A 246 4.53 -8.21 -12.41
CA SER A 246 4.53 -9.60 -12.88
C SER A 246 4.40 -9.73 -14.41
N LYS A 247 3.91 -8.71 -15.12
CA LYS A 247 3.90 -8.68 -16.60
C LYS A 247 5.31 -8.78 -17.20
N ILE A 248 6.33 -8.47 -16.40
CA ILE A 248 7.74 -8.64 -16.73
C ILE A 248 8.10 -10.13 -16.59
N GLY A 249 7.66 -10.99 -17.52
CA GLY A 249 8.08 -12.39 -17.48
C GLY A 249 7.37 -13.37 -18.40
N CYS A 250 6.15 -13.07 -18.86
CA CYS A 250 5.44 -13.95 -19.78
C CYS A 250 5.53 -13.48 -21.23
N THR A 251 6.31 -14.22 -22.01
CA THR A 251 6.31 -14.13 -23.47
C THR A 251 5.61 -15.34 -24.06
N ILE A 252 4.57 -15.13 -24.88
CA ILE A 252 4.03 -16.19 -25.74
C ILE A 252 4.86 -16.16 -27.02
N ASN A 253 5.57 -17.24 -27.35
CA ASN A 253 6.42 -17.33 -28.54
C ASN A 253 7.45 -16.19 -28.70
N GLY A 254 8.01 -15.68 -27.59
CA GLY A 254 8.99 -14.59 -27.62
C GLY A 254 8.39 -13.18 -27.76
N ILE A 255 7.05 -13.04 -27.80
CA ILE A 255 6.36 -11.74 -27.80
C ILE A 255 5.89 -11.45 -26.37
N PRO A 256 6.30 -10.32 -25.76
CA PRO A 256 5.77 -9.87 -24.48
C PRO A 256 4.25 -9.76 -24.56
N VAL A 257 3.54 -10.28 -23.56
CA VAL A 257 2.09 -10.08 -23.44
C VAL A 257 1.84 -8.64 -22.96
N THR A 258 2.14 -7.66 -23.81
CA THR A 258 1.65 -6.29 -23.63
C THR A 258 0.24 -6.25 -24.21
N GLY A 259 -0.74 -6.20 -23.31
CA GLY A 259 -2.15 -6.03 -23.68
C GLY A 259 -2.38 -4.70 -24.40
N SER A 260 -2.24 -4.72 -25.73
CA SER A 260 -2.83 -3.75 -26.65
C SER A 260 -2.77 -4.35 -28.06
N GLY A 261 -3.73 -5.22 -28.36
CA GLY A 261 -3.94 -5.78 -29.70
C GLY A 261 -5.42 -5.89 -29.97
N GLY A 262 -6.07 -4.75 -30.22
CA GLY A 262 -7.36 -4.69 -30.90
C GLY A 262 -7.12 -4.24 -32.36
N PRO A 263 -7.81 -4.84 -33.34
CA PRO A 263 -7.73 -4.45 -34.76
C PRO A 263 -8.28 -3.04 -35.02
#